data_AF-A0A941M139-F1
#
_entry.id   AF-A0A941M139-F1
#
_cell.length_a   1.000
_cell.length_b   1.000
_cell.length_c   1.000
_cell.angle_alpha   90.00
_cell.angle_beta   90.00
_cell.angle_gamma   90.00
#
_symmetry.space_group_name_H-M   'P 1'
#
loop_
_entity.id
_entity.type
_entity.pdbx_description
1 polymer ?
#
loop_
_entity_poly.entity_id
_entity_poly.type
_entity_poly.pdbx_seq_one_letter_code
_entity_poly.pdbx_strand_id
1 'polypeptide(L)'
;MVLIDEYDTPIHAGYLKGFYETLVSFFRNFLSACLKDNPCLYKAVLTGILRVSRESLFSGLNHLDVFSVLNSKYSSYFGFTEGEVEDLLTQAHMEGKVIEVKDWYNGYHMSDVTVYNPWSIINFIQKGGVFSLIGSIHPITN
;
A
#
# COMPACT_ATOMS: atom_id res chain seq x y z
N MET A 1 15.62 14.37 0.00
CA MET A 1 14.77 13.16 0.00
C MET A 1 14.06 13.11 -1.34
N VAL A 2 13.95 11.94 -1.97
CA VAL A 2 13.20 11.74 -3.21
C VAL A 2 12.02 10.80 -2.94
N LEU A 3 10.83 11.16 -3.38
CA LEU A 3 9.65 10.30 -3.34
C LEU A 3 9.17 10.08 -4.78
N ILE A 4 9.04 8.83 -5.18
CA ILE A 4 8.52 8.45 -6.50
C ILE A 4 7.30 7.58 -6.26
N ASP A 5 6.14 8.13 -6.55
CA ASP A 5 4.88 7.40 -6.43
C ASP A 5 4.50 6.73 -7.74
N GLU A 6 3.79 5.61 -7.62
CA GLU A 6 3.32 4.77 -8.72
C GLU A 6 4.38 4.51 -9.81
N TYR A 7 5.61 4.19 -9.38
CA TYR A 7 6.74 4.05 -10.32
C TYR A 7 6.48 2.98 -11.40
N ASP A 8 5.62 2.02 -11.10
CA ASP A 8 5.25 0.87 -11.92
C ASP A 8 4.13 1.15 -12.94
N THR A 9 3.33 2.21 -12.76
CA THR A 9 2.28 2.63 -13.71
C THR A 9 2.78 2.76 -15.16
N PRO A 10 3.86 3.49 -15.45
CA PRO A 10 4.37 3.59 -16.82
C PRO A 10 4.86 2.25 -17.35
N ILE A 11 5.47 1.42 -16.52
CA ILE A 11 5.98 0.09 -16.90
C ILE A 11 4.82 -0.85 -17.27
N HIS A 12 3.74 -0.83 -16.48
CA HIS A 12 2.52 -1.57 -16.77
C HIS A 12 1.88 -1.12 -18.08
N ALA A 13 1.81 0.19 -18.32
CA ALA A 13 1.33 0.72 -19.61
C ALA A 13 2.21 0.27 -20.79
N GLY A 14 3.52 0.20 -20.59
CA GLY A 14 4.47 -0.33 -21.56
C GLY A 14 4.25 -1.79 -21.90
N TYR A 15 3.97 -2.60 -20.89
CA TYR A 15 3.60 -4.00 -21.05
C TYR A 15 2.33 -4.15 -21.88
N LEU A 16 1.26 -3.43 -21.53
CA LEU A 16 -0.01 -3.49 -22.26
C LEU A 16 0.08 -3.03 -23.71
N LYS A 17 1.01 -2.12 -24.02
CA LYS A 17 1.16 -1.52 -25.35
C LYS A 17 2.35 -2.08 -26.15
N GLY A 18 3.03 -3.11 -25.64
CA GLY A 18 4.08 -3.83 -26.37
C GLY A 18 5.46 -3.15 -26.45
N PHE A 19 5.75 -2.18 -25.58
CA PHE A 19 7.05 -1.48 -25.53
C PHE A 19 7.72 -1.54 -24.15
N TYR A 20 7.43 -2.62 -23.40
CA TYR A 20 7.96 -2.89 -22.07
C TYR A 20 9.49 -2.76 -21.98
N GLU A 21 10.24 -3.41 -22.87
CA GLU A 21 11.71 -3.43 -22.83
C GLU A 21 12.32 -2.03 -22.96
N THR A 22 11.78 -1.21 -23.87
CA THR A 22 12.22 0.18 -24.06
C THR A 22 12.00 1.01 -22.80
N LEU A 23 10.83 0.86 -22.17
CA LEU A 23 10.48 1.57 -20.95
C LEU A 23 11.31 1.12 -19.75
N VAL A 24 11.47 -0.19 -19.55
CA VAL A 24 12.30 -0.73 -18.46
C VAL A 24 13.74 -0.27 -18.60
N SER A 25 14.29 -0.29 -19.82
CA SER A 25 15.64 0.22 -20.08
C SER A 25 15.79 1.71 -19.73
N PHE A 26 14.82 2.53 -20.14
CA PHE A 26 14.78 3.96 -19.79
C PHE A 26 14.72 4.18 -18.28
N PHE A 27 13.75 3.56 -17.60
CA PHE A 27 13.53 3.73 -16.16
C PHE A 27 14.69 3.19 -15.33
N ARG A 28 15.30 2.07 -15.72
CA ARG A 28 16.51 1.55 -15.07
C ARG A 28 17.63 2.59 -15.09
N ASN A 29 17.89 3.21 -16.23
CA ASN A 29 18.96 4.20 -16.36
C ASN A 29 18.62 5.49 -15.59
N PHE A 30 17.38 5.96 -15.70
CA PHE A 30 16.89 7.13 -14.98
C PHE A 30 16.99 6.97 -13.46
N LEU A 31 16.47 5.85 -12.92
CA LEU A 31 16.50 5.56 -11.50
C LEU A 31 17.94 5.31 -11.02
N SER A 32 18.78 4.66 -11.82
CA SER A 32 20.20 4.48 -11.47
C SER A 32 20.91 5.83 -11.37
N ALA A 33 20.74 6.73 -12.35
CA ALA A 33 21.37 8.06 -12.30
C ALA A 33 20.87 8.92 -11.13
N CYS A 34 19.59 8.80 -10.77
CA CYS A 34 19.00 9.56 -9.68
C CYS A 34 19.38 9.00 -8.29
N LEU A 35 19.41 7.67 -8.14
CA LEU A 35 19.43 7.00 -6.84
C LEU A 35 20.79 6.37 -6.48
N LYS A 36 21.62 6.05 -7.46
CA LYS A 36 22.93 5.42 -7.25
C LYS A 36 24.01 6.49 -7.12
N ASP A 37 24.85 6.36 -6.09
CA ASP A 37 26.06 7.19 -5.88
C ASP A 37 25.79 8.71 -5.91
N ASN A 38 24.54 9.13 -5.63
CA ASN A 38 24.14 10.53 -5.62
C ASN A 38 24.50 11.15 -4.26
N PRO A 39 25.52 12.04 -4.18
CA PRO A 39 25.99 12.58 -2.90
C PRO A 39 24.97 13.50 -2.23
N CYS A 40 23.99 14.01 -2.99
CA CYS A 40 22.91 14.86 -2.48
C CYS A 40 21.72 14.03 -1.97
N LEU A 41 21.69 12.72 -2.21
CA LEU A 41 20.57 11.87 -1.86
C LEU A 41 20.72 11.29 -0.45
N TYR A 42 20.01 11.88 0.51
CA TYR A 42 19.90 11.33 1.86
C TYR A 42 19.03 10.06 1.94
N LYS A 43 17.90 10.04 1.22
CA LYS A 43 16.92 8.94 1.22
C LYS A 43 16.02 9.02 -0.01
N ALA A 44 15.66 7.86 -0.56
CA ALA A 44 14.60 7.73 -1.55
C ALA A 44 13.54 6.71 -1.10
N VAL A 45 12.28 7.00 -1.43
CA VAL A 45 11.15 6.07 -1.23
C VAL A 45 10.44 5.93 -2.57
N LEU A 46 10.19 4.69 -2.96
CA LEU A 46 9.46 4.36 -4.18
C LEU A 46 8.23 3.54 -3.79
N THR A 47 7.07 3.92 -4.31
CA THR A 47 5.79 3.24 -4.08
C THR A 47 5.22 2.76 -5.40
N GLY A 48 4.61 1.59 -5.37
CA GLY A 48 4.04 0.95 -6.55
C GLY A 48 3.34 -0.36 -6.17
N ILE A 49 2.49 -0.85 -7.06
CA ILE A 49 1.68 -2.05 -6.84
C ILE A 49 2.46 -3.29 -7.30
N LEU A 50 3.01 -3.23 -8.50
CA LEU A 50 3.77 -4.30 -9.11
C LEU A 50 5.13 -4.42 -8.45
N ARG A 51 5.48 -5.66 -8.12
CA ARG A 51 6.86 -6.04 -7.80
C ARG A 51 7.64 -6.23 -9.12
N VAL A 52 7.74 -5.19 -9.94
CA VAL A 52 8.66 -5.24 -11.09
C VAL A 52 10.07 -5.35 -10.49
N SER A 53 10.67 -6.53 -10.67
CA SER A 53 11.66 -7.08 -9.74
C SER A 53 12.94 -6.25 -9.60
N ARG A 54 13.69 -6.53 -8.52
CA ARG A 54 15.06 -6.05 -8.34
C ARG A 54 15.95 -6.35 -9.55
N GLU A 55 15.62 -7.35 -10.36
CA GLU A 55 16.48 -7.89 -11.41
C GLU A 55 16.38 -7.11 -12.73
N SER A 56 15.22 -6.52 -13.06
CA SER A 56 15.04 -5.77 -14.31
C SER A 56 15.32 -4.27 -14.18
N LEU A 57 14.71 -3.60 -13.19
CA LEU A 57 14.79 -2.13 -13.01
C LEU A 57 15.86 -1.70 -12.02
N PHE A 58 16.08 -2.48 -10.96
CA PHE A 58 16.91 -2.08 -9.83
C PHE A 58 18.22 -2.84 -9.73
N SER A 59 18.60 -3.59 -10.77
CA SER A 59 19.84 -4.37 -10.79
C SER A 59 21.09 -3.49 -10.71
N GLY A 60 20.96 -2.20 -11.06
CA GLY A 60 22.01 -1.20 -10.87
C GLY A 60 22.13 -0.62 -9.45
N LEU A 61 21.16 -0.87 -8.55
CA LEU A 61 21.10 -0.31 -7.20
C LEU A 61 21.63 -1.30 -6.15
N ASN A 62 22.64 -0.88 -5.39
CA ASN A 62 23.36 -1.78 -4.48
C ASN A 62 22.69 -1.94 -3.09
N HIS A 63 21.68 -1.13 -2.72
CA HIS A 63 21.10 -1.10 -1.37
C HIS A 63 19.58 -0.88 -1.37
N LEU A 64 18.83 -1.74 -2.07
CA LEU A 64 17.36 -1.68 -2.10
C LEU A 64 16.76 -2.63 -1.05
N ASP A 65 16.09 -2.07 -0.05
CA ASP A 65 15.18 -2.80 0.82
C ASP A 65 13.77 -2.79 0.22
N VAL A 66 13.14 -3.96 0.15
CA VAL A 66 11.77 -4.10 -0.36
C VAL A 66 10.85 -4.46 0.81
N PHE A 67 9.95 -3.54 1.14
CA PHE A 67 8.93 -3.77 2.14
C PHE A 67 7.59 -3.95 1.46
N SER A 68 6.97 -5.10 1.68
CA SER A 68 5.60 -5.35 1.25
C SER A 68 4.65 -5.23 2.40
N VAL A 69 3.36 -5.09 2.09
CA VAL A 69 2.25 -5.14 3.03
C VAL A 69 2.29 -6.39 3.93
N LEU A 70 2.84 -7.51 3.44
CA LEU A 70 2.99 -8.75 4.22
C LEU A 70 4.19 -8.76 5.18
N ASN A 71 5.02 -7.73 5.19
CA ASN A 71 6.18 -7.67 6.08
C ASN A 71 5.71 -7.29 7.50
N SER A 72 5.90 -8.20 8.46
CA SER A 72 5.47 -8.01 9.86
C SER A 72 6.03 -6.76 10.52
N LYS A 73 7.19 -6.25 10.09
CA LYS A 73 7.78 -5.02 10.62
C LYS A 73 6.93 -3.78 10.30
N TYR A 74 6.18 -3.81 9.19
CA TYR A 74 5.43 -2.67 8.69
C TYR A 74 3.92 -2.91 8.56
N SER A 75 3.44 -4.13 8.81
CA SER A 75 2.04 -4.53 8.60
C SER A 75 1.06 -3.61 9.34
N SER A 76 1.37 -3.21 10.57
CA SER A 76 0.54 -2.32 11.38
C SER A 76 0.38 -0.91 10.83
N TYR A 77 1.23 -0.46 9.90
CA TYR A 77 1.19 0.90 9.35
C TYR A 77 0.40 1.00 8.03
N PHE A 78 -0.10 -0.12 7.50
CA PHE A 78 -0.87 -0.14 6.24
C PHE A 78 -2.38 0.04 6.43
N GLY A 79 -2.85 0.20 7.67
CA GLY A 79 -4.25 0.45 7.99
C GLY A 79 -4.41 0.80 9.47
N PHE A 80 -5.66 0.90 9.93
CA PHE A 80 -5.94 1.04 11.35
C PHE A 80 -5.91 -0.33 12.03
N THR A 81 -5.18 -0.45 13.12
CA THR A 81 -5.23 -1.62 14.00
C THR A 81 -6.61 -1.74 14.66
N GLU A 82 -6.93 -2.92 15.22
CA GLU A 82 -8.17 -3.11 15.99
C GLU A 82 -8.36 -2.06 17.08
N GLY A 83 -7.31 -1.76 17.85
CA GLY A 83 -7.36 -0.74 18.89
C GLY A 83 -7.64 0.67 18.34
N GLU A 84 -7.00 1.04 17.23
CA GLU A 84 -7.27 2.33 16.58
C GLU A 84 -8.71 2.43 16.05
N VAL A 85 -9.28 1.33 15.54
CA VAL A 85 -10.70 1.32 15.12
C VAL A 85 -11.62 1.49 16.33
N GLU A 86 -11.37 0.79 17.43
CA GLU A 86 -12.14 0.92 18.67
C GLU A 86 -12.08 2.36 19.23
N ASP A 87 -10.89 2.96 19.25
CA ASP A 87 -10.68 4.34 19.69
C ASP A 87 -11.41 5.34 18.78
N LEU A 88 -11.36 5.15 17.47
CA LEU A 88 -12.05 6.01 16.50
C LEU A 88 -13.58 5.92 16.64
N LEU A 89 -14.13 4.71 16.83
CA LEU A 89 -15.55 4.51 17.05
C LEU A 89 -16.02 5.10 18.38
N THR A 90 -15.18 5.00 19.42
CA THR A 90 -15.46 5.63 20.72
C THR A 90 -15.51 7.14 20.62
N GLN A 91 -14.53 7.75 19.94
CA GLN A 91 -14.52 9.18 19.67
C GLN A 91 -15.73 9.65 18.84
N ALA A 92 -16.29 8.76 18.01
CA ALA A 92 -17.49 9.00 17.22
C ALA A 92 -18.80 8.68 17.96
N HIS A 93 -18.76 8.28 19.24
CA HIS A 93 -19.92 7.81 20.02
C HIS A 93 -20.63 6.58 19.40
N MET A 94 -19.87 5.66 18.82
CA MET A 94 -20.34 4.45 18.11
C MET A 94 -19.75 3.15 18.69
N GLU A 95 -19.42 3.13 19.98
CA GLU A 95 -18.79 1.98 20.69
C GLU A 95 -19.56 0.67 20.49
N GLY A 96 -20.90 0.73 20.44
CA GLY A 96 -21.76 -0.44 20.22
C GLY A 96 -21.68 -1.04 18.81
N LYS A 97 -20.93 -0.40 17.88
CA LYS A 97 -20.77 -0.85 16.48
C LYS A 97 -19.45 -1.57 16.22
N VAL A 98 -18.57 -1.71 17.22
CA VAL A 98 -17.25 -2.35 17.04
C VAL A 98 -17.38 -3.73 16.41
N ILE A 99 -18.22 -4.61 16.96
CA ILE A 99 -18.40 -5.97 16.45
C ILE A 99 -18.92 -5.94 15.00
N GLU A 100 -19.94 -5.13 14.72
CA GLU A 100 -20.51 -5.01 13.36
C GLU A 100 -19.47 -4.50 12.35
N VAL A 101 -18.63 -3.53 12.73
CA VAL A 101 -17.57 -2.97 11.88
C VAL A 101 -16.48 -4.01 11.60
N LYS A 102 -16.06 -4.75 12.63
CA LYS A 102 -15.05 -5.81 12.48
C LYS A 102 -15.56 -6.92 11.58
N ASP A 103 -16.80 -7.35 11.76
CA ASP A 103 -17.42 -8.41 10.95
C ASP A 103 -17.65 -7.96 9.49
N TRP A 104 -18.11 -6.72 9.29
CA TRP A 104 -18.42 -6.21 7.95
C TRP A 104 -17.18 -6.01 7.09
N TYR A 105 -16.13 -5.39 7.66
CA TYR A 105 -14.92 -5.10 6.92
C TYR A 105 -13.90 -6.24 6.95
N ASN A 106 -14.05 -7.21 7.87
CA ASN A 106 -13.26 -8.44 8.05
C ASN A 106 -11.75 -8.22 8.30
N GLY A 107 -11.25 -7.00 8.13
CA GLY A 107 -9.85 -6.64 8.25
C GLY A 107 -8.97 -7.34 7.21
N TYR A 108 -7.68 -7.01 7.25
CA TYR A 108 -6.62 -7.68 6.53
C TYR A 108 -5.70 -8.32 7.56
N HIS A 109 -5.60 -9.64 7.55
CA HIS A 109 -4.70 -10.37 8.43
C HIS A 109 -3.29 -10.34 7.84
N MET A 110 -2.41 -9.56 8.46
CA MET A 110 -1.03 -9.37 8.02
C MET A 110 -0.06 -9.84 9.11
N SER A 111 0.43 -11.07 8.96
CA SER A 111 1.21 -11.76 10.01
C SER A 111 0.40 -11.87 11.30
N ASP A 112 0.82 -11.16 12.36
CA ASP A 112 0.21 -11.21 13.70
C ASP A 112 -0.70 -10.01 14.00
N VAL A 113 -0.95 -9.13 13.00
CA VAL A 113 -1.76 -7.92 13.16
C VAL A 113 -2.91 -7.94 12.17
N THR A 114 -4.12 -7.66 12.67
CA THR A 114 -5.28 -7.33 11.85
C THR A 114 -5.36 -5.82 11.68
N VAL A 115 -5.36 -5.36 10.42
CA VAL A 115 -5.55 -3.94 10.09
C VAL A 115 -6.80 -3.73 9.25
N TYR A 116 -7.45 -2.59 9.39
CA TYR A 116 -8.65 -2.20 8.65
C TYR A 116 -8.31 -1.10 7.66
N ASN A 117 -9.00 -1.10 6.53
CA ASN A 117 -8.85 -0.05 5.53
C ASN A 117 -9.25 1.32 6.12
N PRO A 118 -8.35 2.32 6.16
CA PRO A 118 -8.65 3.61 6.78
C PRO A 118 -9.83 4.33 6.14
N TRP A 119 -9.93 4.28 4.81
CA TRP A 119 -11.02 4.91 4.07
C TRP A 119 -12.38 4.31 4.43
N SER A 120 -12.48 2.98 4.51
CA SER A 120 -13.71 2.30 4.90
C SER A 120 -14.19 2.69 6.30
N ILE A 121 -13.28 2.74 7.28
CA ILE A 121 -13.60 3.13 8.66
C ILE A 121 -14.01 4.60 8.74
N ILE A 122 -13.23 5.51 8.13
CA ILE A 122 -13.56 6.94 8.12
C ILE A 122 -14.91 7.18 7.43
N ASN A 123 -15.15 6.54 6.29
CA ASN A 123 -16.41 6.68 5.56
C ASN A 123 -17.61 6.13 6.34
N PHE A 124 -17.45 5.02 7.07
CA PHE A 124 -18.48 4.51 7.98
C PHE A 124 -18.85 5.54 9.05
N ILE A 125 -17.83 6.09 9.72
CA ILE A 125 -18.01 7.12 10.77
C ILE A 125 -18.68 8.37 10.19
N GLN A 126 -18.17 8.90 9.07
CA GLN A 126 -18.71 10.10 8.42
C GLN A 126 -20.17 9.95 7.99
N LYS A 127 -20.60 8.73 7.66
CA LYS A 127 -21.99 8.44 7.26
C LYS A 127 -22.89 8.08 8.43
N GLY A 128 -22.46 8.28 9.68
CA GLY A 128 -23.29 8.01 10.85
C GLY A 128 -23.50 6.52 11.11
N GLY A 129 -22.53 5.67 10.74
CA GLY A 129 -22.61 4.22 10.96
C GLY A 129 -23.30 3.46 9.83
N VAL A 130 -23.33 4.01 8.61
CA VAL A 130 -23.85 3.32 7.42
C VAL A 130 -22.72 2.61 6.69
N PHE A 131 -22.87 1.30 6.52
CA PHE A 131 -21.92 0.47 5.79
C PHE A 131 -21.91 0.80 4.28
N SER A 132 -20.71 0.78 3.70
CA SER A 132 -20.53 0.92 2.26
C SER A 132 -19.74 -0.25 1.70
N LEU A 133 -20.08 -0.67 0.48
CA LEU A 133 -19.38 -1.76 -0.23
C LEU A 133 -17.94 -1.41 -0.66
N ILE A 134 -17.52 -0.16 -0.49
CA ILE A 134 -16.20 0.31 -0.90
C ILE A 134 -15.18 -0.09 0.18
N GLY A 135 -14.29 -1.03 -0.17
CA GLY A 135 -13.20 -1.51 0.70
C GLY A 135 -13.57 -2.67 1.62
N SER A 136 -14.83 -3.13 1.62
CA SER A 136 -15.23 -4.39 2.25
C SER A 136 -14.82 -5.57 1.37
N ILE A 137 -14.04 -6.51 1.93
CA ILE A 137 -13.76 -7.80 1.30
C ILE A 137 -14.94 -8.72 1.61
N HIS A 138 -16.08 -8.50 0.96
CA HIS A 138 -17.06 -9.58 0.93
C HIS A 138 -16.42 -10.73 0.14
N PRO A 139 -16.40 -11.96 0.68
CA PRO A 139 -16.07 -13.11 -0.14
C PRO A 139 -17.00 -13.06 -1.34
N ILE A 140 -16.45 -13.12 -2.55
CA ILE A 140 -17.23 -13.49 -3.72
C ILE A 140 -17.66 -14.93 -3.43
N THR A 141 -18.81 -15.11 -2.80
CA THR A 141 -19.43 -16.42 -2.68
C THR A 141 -19.72 -16.88 -4.10
N ASN A 142 -19.13 -18.02 -4.47
CA ASN A 142 -19.29 -18.73 -5.74
C ASN A 142 -20.70 -18.68 -6.31
#